data_AF-A0A2D6R3V7-F1
#
_entry.id   AF-A0A2D6R3V7-F1
#
_cell.length_a   1.000
_cell.length_b   1.000
_cell.length_c   1.000
_cell.angle_alpha   90.00
_cell.angle_beta   90.00
_cell.angle_gamma   90.00
#
_symmetry.space_group_name_H-M   'P 1'
#
loop_
_entity.id
_entity.type
_entity.pdbx_description
1 polymer ?
#
loop_
_entity_poly.entity_id
_entity_poly.type
_entity_poly.pdbx_seq_one_letter_code
_entity_poly.pdbx_strand_id
1 'polypeptide(L)'
;MRVGRSRPAPAVTWRDRCPGRPQHTAKAGAGPCAMPMRDVSTFELVLVGFGHVGRRFASLLAECREQLERDDHLACRVVGVATGRHGLAIDLDGLDLGVATDLVASGGSLATLHDPDTGAPPADTQALIARLADLGQGRPRIVVETTTLDVASGEPALSHVRAAIASGAHVVTANKGPAAVAYAEISAAADAAGVRFLTESAVLDGIPILNLARETLPAVRIIGFRGVVNWTTNHILAAMEQGGDADEALAAMQAEGFAEADASLDVEGWDAAAKTAVLVNVVMGGRTTPAAVERTGIGGLTGERVRDAVRRGKRVKLVAAAARHGDTIAAAVAPVELNATDPLAQLDGQSNAIVLATDLLGEIVITQRDGGLTQTAYGLLADLITIRRSLSPDRPAPGTSLGRR
;
A
#
# COMPACT_ATOMS: atom_id res chain seq x y z
N MET A 1 -25.49 25.45 52.59
CA MET A 1 -24.58 26.37 51.86
C MET A 1 -24.27 25.75 50.50
N ARG A 2 -24.36 26.53 49.43
CA ARG A 2 -24.34 26.07 48.03
C ARG A 2 -22.94 25.57 47.61
N VAL A 3 -22.92 24.43 46.94
CA VAL A 3 -21.76 23.83 46.27
C VAL A 3 -21.49 24.60 44.97
N GLY A 4 -20.32 25.22 44.86
CA GLY A 4 -19.87 25.91 43.65
C GLY A 4 -19.39 24.92 42.58
N ARG A 5 -20.04 24.93 41.42
CA ARG A 5 -19.59 24.22 40.21
C ARG A 5 -18.52 25.06 39.51
N SER A 6 -17.31 24.53 39.34
CA SER A 6 -16.31 25.11 38.45
C SER A 6 -16.70 24.84 36.99
N ARG A 7 -16.67 25.89 36.16
CA ARG A 7 -16.83 25.79 34.70
C ARG A 7 -15.52 25.28 34.07
N PRO A 8 -15.55 24.41 33.04
CA PRO A 8 -14.36 24.09 32.28
C PRO A 8 -13.98 25.27 31.36
N ALA A 9 -12.68 25.50 31.20
CA ALA A 9 -12.14 26.51 30.29
C ALA A 9 -12.39 26.12 28.82
N PRO A 10 -12.59 27.10 27.91
CA PRO A 10 -12.84 26.81 26.50
C PRO A 10 -11.58 26.28 25.79
N ALA A 11 -11.78 25.36 24.85
CA ALA A 11 -10.76 24.81 23.98
C ALA A 11 -10.16 25.91 23.08
N VAL A 12 -8.83 26.06 23.14
CA VAL A 12 -8.07 26.97 22.27
C VAL A 12 -7.77 26.26 20.96
N THR A 13 -8.36 26.72 19.85
CA THR A 13 -8.08 26.23 18.50
C THR A 13 -6.83 26.91 17.93
N TRP A 14 -6.04 26.16 17.16
CA TRP A 14 -4.71 26.53 16.66
C TRP A 14 -4.71 27.64 15.57
N ARG A 15 -5.81 28.38 15.38
CA ARG A 15 -5.97 29.39 14.31
C ARG A 15 -5.55 30.82 14.70
N ASP A 16 -5.26 31.09 15.97
CA ASP A 16 -5.08 32.47 16.46
C ASP A 16 -3.63 32.86 16.83
N ARG A 17 -2.61 32.18 16.28
CA ARG A 17 -1.19 32.55 16.50
C ARG A 17 -0.35 32.59 15.22
N CYS A 18 -0.80 33.36 14.23
CA CYS A 18 0.09 33.84 13.17
C CYS A 18 0.46 35.32 13.44
N PRO A 19 1.73 35.64 13.75
CA PRO A 19 2.20 37.03 13.71
C PRO A 19 2.12 37.57 12.28
N GLY A 20 1.71 38.84 12.15
CA GLY A 20 1.36 39.49 10.89
C GLY A 20 2.42 39.41 9.79
N ARG A 21 1.96 39.25 8.55
CA ARG A 21 2.77 39.39 7.33
C ARG A 21 3.41 40.79 7.27
N PRO A 22 4.71 40.91 6.98
CA PRO A 22 5.28 42.17 6.55
C PRO A 22 4.70 42.56 5.18
N GLN A 23 4.28 43.81 5.05
CA GLN A 23 3.84 44.40 3.78
C GLN A 23 5.07 44.58 2.87
N HIS A 24 5.28 43.65 1.94
CA HIS A 24 6.19 43.87 0.82
C HIS A 24 5.50 44.71 -0.25
N THR A 25 5.99 45.93 -0.44
CA THR A 25 5.67 46.78 -1.59
C THR A 25 6.27 46.14 -2.85
N ALA A 26 5.40 45.55 -3.68
CA ALA A 26 5.80 44.99 -4.96
C ALA A 26 6.21 46.12 -5.93
N LYS A 27 7.48 46.15 -6.32
CA LYS A 27 7.91 46.84 -7.54
C LYS A 27 7.33 46.10 -8.74
N ALA A 28 6.53 46.80 -9.54
CA ALA A 28 6.04 46.33 -10.83
C ALA A 28 7.23 46.14 -11.79
N GLY A 29 7.36 44.94 -12.38
CA GLY A 29 8.40 44.70 -13.38
C GLY A 29 8.81 43.25 -13.60
N ALA A 30 7.85 42.34 -13.80
CA ALA A 30 8.03 41.09 -14.55
C ALA A 30 6.62 40.55 -14.84
N GLY A 31 6.23 40.46 -16.11
CA GLY A 31 4.99 39.78 -16.48
C GLY A 31 5.02 38.33 -15.99
N PRO A 32 3.85 37.71 -15.71
CA PRO A 32 3.83 36.30 -15.33
C PRO A 32 4.53 35.50 -16.42
N CYS A 33 5.65 34.88 -16.07
CA CYS A 33 6.26 33.84 -16.87
C CYS A 33 5.21 32.74 -16.98
N ALA A 34 4.47 32.72 -18.10
CA ALA A 34 3.53 31.66 -18.40
C ALA A 34 4.36 30.39 -18.54
N MET A 35 4.44 29.61 -17.45
CA MET A 35 4.88 28.23 -17.52
C MET A 35 4.03 27.57 -18.60
N PRO A 36 4.62 26.94 -19.64
CA PRO A 36 3.82 26.27 -20.66
C PRO A 36 2.90 25.27 -19.95
N MET A 37 1.61 25.32 -20.26
CA MET A 37 0.64 24.35 -19.76
C MET A 37 1.16 22.96 -20.14
N ARG A 38 1.51 22.14 -19.13
CA ARG A 38 1.94 20.77 -19.38
C ARG A 38 0.74 19.98 -19.90
N ASP A 39 0.94 19.30 -21.02
CA ASP A 39 -0.08 18.45 -21.60
C ASP A 39 -0.45 17.32 -20.62
N VAL A 40 -1.75 17.02 -20.53
CA VAL A 40 -2.25 15.96 -19.68
C VAL A 40 -1.89 14.62 -20.32
N SER A 41 -1.16 13.78 -19.60
CA SER A 41 -0.81 12.44 -20.06
C SER A 41 -1.90 11.46 -19.66
N THR A 42 -2.48 10.76 -20.64
CA THR A 42 -3.46 9.70 -20.37
C THR A 42 -2.77 8.36 -20.18
N PHE A 43 -3.04 7.72 -19.05
CA PHE A 43 -2.60 6.38 -18.69
C PHE A 43 -3.69 5.37 -19.05
N GLU A 44 -3.31 4.31 -19.77
CA GLU A 44 -4.19 3.19 -20.11
C GLU A 44 -4.03 2.08 -19.04
N LEU A 45 -5.09 1.83 -18.29
CA LEU A 45 -5.08 0.94 -17.14
C LEU A 45 -5.79 -0.38 -17.45
N VAL A 46 -5.19 -1.50 -17.03
CA VAL A 46 -5.88 -2.78 -16.87
C VAL A 46 -5.96 -3.12 -15.40
N LEU A 47 -7.18 -3.31 -14.89
CA LEU A 47 -7.43 -3.69 -13.51
C LEU A 47 -7.47 -5.21 -13.40
N VAL A 48 -6.48 -5.79 -12.74
CA VAL A 48 -6.38 -7.23 -12.48
C VAL A 48 -6.78 -7.48 -11.03
N GLY A 49 -7.97 -8.03 -10.84
CA GLY A 49 -8.68 -8.01 -9.57
C GLY A 49 -9.63 -6.82 -9.48
N PHE A 50 -10.90 -7.12 -9.19
CA PHE A 50 -11.96 -6.12 -9.01
C PHE A 50 -12.78 -6.41 -7.74
N GLY A 51 -12.06 -6.84 -6.69
CA GLY A 51 -12.59 -7.03 -5.34
C GLY A 51 -12.78 -5.71 -4.61
N HIS A 52 -12.77 -5.73 -3.28
CA HIS A 52 -12.94 -4.52 -2.47
C HIS A 52 -11.92 -3.43 -2.80
N VAL A 53 -10.63 -3.78 -2.86
CA VAL A 53 -9.55 -2.80 -3.15
C VAL A 53 -9.68 -2.25 -4.56
N GLY A 54 -9.81 -3.12 -5.57
CA GLY A 54 -9.94 -2.72 -6.98
C GLY A 54 -11.14 -1.80 -7.23
N ARG A 55 -12.31 -2.10 -6.65
CA ARG A 55 -13.48 -1.23 -6.76
C ARG A 55 -13.29 0.10 -6.03
N ARG A 56 -12.72 0.08 -4.82
CA ARG A 56 -12.43 1.32 -4.10
C ARG A 56 -11.46 2.21 -4.86
N PHE A 57 -10.43 1.62 -5.47
CA PHE A 57 -9.48 2.31 -6.33
C PHE A 57 -10.15 2.90 -7.57
N ALA A 58 -11.04 2.17 -8.25
CA ALA A 58 -11.84 2.69 -9.36
C ALA A 58 -12.67 3.92 -8.96
N SER A 59 -13.37 3.87 -7.82
CA SER A 59 -14.10 5.03 -7.30
C SER A 59 -13.17 6.18 -6.92
N LEU A 60 -12.01 5.88 -6.32
CA LEU A 60 -11.02 6.89 -5.92
C LEU A 60 -10.44 7.63 -7.14
N LEU A 61 -10.19 6.93 -8.25
CA LEU A 61 -9.78 7.56 -9.51
C LEU A 61 -10.83 8.57 -10.02
N ALA A 62 -12.12 8.24 -9.90
CA ALA A 62 -13.19 9.15 -10.29
C ALA A 62 -13.27 10.37 -9.36
N GLU A 63 -13.19 10.15 -8.04
CA GLU A 63 -13.19 11.21 -7.02
C GLU A 63 -12.01 12.18 -7.19
N CYS A 64 -10.82 11.67 -7.51
CA CYS A 64 -9.60 12.46 -7.63
C CYS A 64 -9.35 13.01 -9.04
N ARG A 65 -10.19 12.71 -10.03
CA ARG A 65 -9.95 13.02 -11.46
C ARG A 65 -9.52 14.46 -11.69
N GLU A 66 -10.31 15.43 -11.23
CA GLU A 66 -10.02 16.85 -11.45
C GLU A 66 -8.71 17.29 -10.79
N GLN A 67 -8.36 16.69 -9.64
CA GLN A 67 -7.11 16.98 -8.95
C GLN A 67 -5.91 16.39 -9.69
N LEU A 68 -6.01 15.14 -10.16
CA LEU A 68 -4.95 14.47 -10.92
C LEU A 68 -4.64 15.19 -12.24
N GLU A 69 -5.68 15.64 -12.95
CA GLU A 69 -5.51 16.39 -14.20
C GLU A 69 -4.88 17.76 -13.95
N ARG A 70 -5.26 18.44 -12.88
CA ARG A 70 -4.79 19.80 -12.55
C ARG A 70 -3.37 19.82 -11.98
N ASP A 71 -3.10 18.95 -11.00
CA ASP A 71 -1.90 19.03 -10.16
C ASP A 71 -0.79 18.08 -10.62
N ASP A 72 -1.17 16.89 -11.11
CA ASP A 72 -0.23 15.86 -11.56
C ASP A 72 -0.21 15.69 -13.10
N HIS A 73 -1.03 16.44 -13.83
CA HIS A 73 -1.19 16.35 -15.29
C HIS A 73 -1.41 14.91 -15.77
N LEU A 74 -2.27 14.18 -15.05
CA LEU A 74 -2.54 12.76 -15.23
C LEU A 74 -4.03 12.53 -15.45
N ALA A 75 -4.37 11.93 -16.58
CA ALA A 75 -5.67 11.32 -16.81
C ALA A 75 -5.53 9.80 -16.81
N CYS A 76 -6.56 9.08 -16.38
CA CYS A 76 -6.56 7.62 -16.36
C CYS A 76 -7.78 7.11 -17.13
N ARG A 77 -7.55 6.16 -18.04
CA ARG A 77 -8.59 5.41 -18.74
C ARG A 77 -8.44 3.95 -18.39
N VAL A 78 -9.49 3.31 -17.89
CA VAL A 78 -9.47 1.86 -17.67
C VAL A 78 -9.93 1.20 -18.95
N VAL A 79 -9.04 0.48 -19.61
CA VAL A 79 -9.32 -0.20 -20.87
C VAL A 79 -9.57 -1.69 -20.71
N GLY A 80 -9.23 -2.26 -19.56
CA GLY A 80 -9.47 -3.68 -19.30
C GLY A 80 -9.71 -3.99 -17.84
N VAL A 81 -10.46 -5.06 -17.59
CA VAL A 81 -10.69 -5.61 -16.26
C VAL A 81 -10.63 -7.13 -16.32
N ALA A 82 -9.94 -7.75 -15.36
CA ALA A 82 -9.89 -9.20 -15.18
C ALA A 82 -10.27 -9.56 -13.75
N THR A 83 -11.14 -10.55 -13.59
CA THR A 83 -11.55 -11.06 -12.28
C THR A 83 -11.59 -12.58 -12.28
N GLY A 84 -11.36 -13.19 -11.12
CA GLY A 84 -11.45 -14.65 -10.99
C GLY A 84 -12.88 -15.22 -11.03
N ARG A 85 -13.92 -14.38 -10.87
CA ARG A 85 -15.33 -14.83 -10.74
C ARG A 85 -16.31 -14.19 -11.72
N HIS A 86 -16.07 -12.95 -12.16
CA HIS A 86 -16.98 -12.18 -13.00
C HIS A 86 -16.48 -12.05 -14.44
N GLY A 87 -15.45 -12.81 -14.83
CA GLY A 87 -14.92 -12.78 -16.19
C GLY A 87 -13.98 -11.60 -16.46
N LEU A 88 -13.76 -11.36 -17.76
CA LEU A 88 -12.82 -10.40 -18.31
C LEU A 88 -13.51 -9.53 -19.35
N ALA A 89 -13.08 -8.28 -19.49
CA ALA A 89 -13.50 -7.39 -20.56
C ALA A 89 -12.38 -6.44 -20.96
N ILE A 90 -12.42 -5.99 -22.22
CA ILE A 90 -11.56 -4.96 -22.78
C ILE A 90 -12.37 -4.04 -23.69
N ASP A 91 -12.11 -2.75 -23.58
CA ASP A 91 -12.64 -1.67 -24.40
C ASP A 91 -11.57 -0.57 -24.48
N LEU A 92 -11.06 -0.29 -25.67
CA LEU A 92 -9.94 0.64 -25.85
C LEU A 92 -10.35 2.12 -25.78
N ASP A 93 -11.65 2.41 -25.93
CA ASP A 93 -12.23 3.72 -25.70
C ASP A 93 -12.53 3.95 -24.22
N GLY A 94 -12.68 2.87 -23.46
CA GLY A 94 -12.62 2.82 -22.00
C GLY A 94 -13.88 2.22 -21.37
N LEU A 95 -13.68 1.40 -20.35
CA LEU A 95 -14.75 0.73 -19.62
C LEU A 95 -15.48 1.69 -18.65
N ASP A 96 -16.81 1.57 -18.58
CA ASP A 96 -17.62 2.22 -17.55
C ASP A 96 -17.48 1.47 -16.21
N LEU A 97 -16.71 2.05 -15.29
CA LEU A 97 -16.46 1.47 -13.97
C LEU A 97 -17.67 1.49 -13.04
N GLY A 98 -18.66 2.37 -13.29
CA GLY A 98 -19.94 2.36 -12.58
C GLY A 98 -20.73 1.11 -12.95
N VAL A 99 -20.90 0.87 -14.25
CA VAL A 99 -21.57 -0.34 -14.75
C VAL A 99 -20.82 -1.61 -14.33
N ALA A 100 -19.48 -1.62 -14.40
CA ALA A 100 -18.69 -2.75 -13.91
C ALA A 100 -18.92 -3.03 -12.42
N THR A 101 -19.05 -1.99 -11.60
CA THR A 101 -19.32 -2.11 -10.16
C THR A 101 -20.71 -2.70 -9.92
N ASP A 102 -21.72 -2.22 -10.63
CA ASP A 102 -23.10 -2.71 -10.51
C ASP A 102 -23.24 -4.17 -10.98
N LEU A 103 -22.55 -4.56 -12.05
CA LEU A 103 -22.49 -5.94 -12.52
C LEU A 103 -21.88 -6.86 -11.46
N VAL A 104 -20.73 -6.50 -10.87
CA VAL A 104 -20.11 -7.32 -9.83
C VAL A 104 -20.98 -7.39 -8.57
N ALA A 105 -21.60 -6.28 -8.16
CA ALA A 105 -22.48 -6.24 -6.99
C ALA A 105 -23.74 -7.11 -7.18
N SER A 106 -24.26 -7.21 -8.41
CA SER A 106 -25.43 -8.03 -8.75
C SER A 106 -25.10 -9.48 -9.13
N GLY A 107 -23.83 -9.88 -9.09
CA GLY A 107 -23.40 -11.23 -9.51
C GLY A 107 -23.36 -11.44 -11.03
N GLY A 108 -23.44 -10.37 -11.81
CA GLY A 108 -23.33 -10.38 -13.27
C GLY A 108 -21.91 -10.67 -13.78
N SER A 109 -21.82 -10.82 -15.10
CA SER A 109 -20.57 -11.02 -15.82
C SER A 109 -20.06 -9.71 -16.40
N LEU A 110 -18.79 -9.39 -16.18
CA LEU A 110 -18.10 -8.25 -16.79
C LEU A 110 -17.87 -8.45 -18.29
N ALA A 111 -17.94 -9.69 -18.81
CA ALA A 111 -17.76 -9.97 -20.23
C ALA A 111 -18.81 -9.25 -21.12
N THR A 112 -19.91 -8.76 -20.55
CA THR A 112 -20.89 -7.92 -21.25
C THR A 112 -20.36 -6.53 -21.60
N LEU A 113 -19.26 -6.10 -20.96
CA LEU A 113 -18.55 -4.86 -21.25
C LEU A 113 -17.45 -5.02 -22.30
N HIS A 114 -17.23 -6.23 -22.81
CA HIS A 114 -16.23 -6.49 -23.84
C HIS A 114 -16.67 -5.84 -25.16
N ASP A 115 -15.82 -4.96 -25.69
CA ASP A 115 -16.03 -4.36 -27.01
C ASP A 115 -15.68 -5.40 -28.11
N PRO A 116 -16.65 -5.83 -28.93
CA PRO A 116 -16.41 -6.80 -30.00
C PRO A 116 -15.39 -6.32 -31.04
N ASP A 117 -15.19 -5.00 -31.19
CA ASP A 117 -14.23 -4.44 -32.16
C ASP A 117 -12.77 -4.62 -31.72
N THR A 118 -12.53 -4.98 -30.45
CA THR A 118 -11.21 -5.37 -29.92
C THR A 118 -10.83 -6.84 -30.18
N GLY A 119 -11.68 -7.55 -30.93
CA GLY A 119 -11.51 -8.94 -31.32
C GLY A 119 -12.11 -9.93 -30.32
N ALA A 120 -11.69 -11.19 -30.40
CA ALA A 120 -12.23 -12.24 -29.54
C ALA A 120 -11.93 -11.95 -28.06
N PRO A 121 -12.86 -12.29 -27.13
CA PRO A 121 -12.64 -12.16 -25.70
C PRO A 121 -11.34 -12.83 -25.25
N PRO A 122 -10.53 -12.19 -24.37
CA PRO A 122 -9.31 -12.79 -23.85
C PRO A 122 -9.59 -14.13 -23.14
N ALA A 123 -8.73 -15.12 -23.37
CA ALA A 123 -8.88 -16.45 -22.79
C ALA A 123 -8.61 -16.48 -21.28
N ASP A 124 -7.67 -15.65 -20.81
CA ASP A 124 -7.27 -15.52 -19.42
C ASP A 124 -6.69 -14.11 -19.14
N THR A 125 -6.29 -13.87 -17.89
CA THR A 125 -5.74 -12.59 -17.44
C THR A 125 -4.45 -12.23 -18.18
N GLN A 126 -3.57 -13.18 -18.44
CA GLN A 126 -2.31 -12.95 -19.14
C GLN A 126 -2.55 -12.58 -20.59
N ALA A 127 -3.52 -13.22 -21.25
CA ALA A 127 -3.96 -12.87 -22.60
C ALA A 127 -4.56 -11.47 -22.65
N LEU A 128 -5.32 -11.05 -21.63
CA LEU A 128 -5.80 -9.66 -21.51
C LEU A 128 -4.63 -8.69 -21.36
N ILE A 129 -3.70 -8.96 -20.45
CA ILE A 129 -2.51 -8.11 -20.24
C ILE A 129 -1.67 -8.01 -21.51
N ALA A 130 -1.54 -9.11 -22.27
CA ALA A 130 -0.80 -9.12 -23.52
C ALA A 130 -1.40 -8.17 -24.57
N ARG A 131 -2.72 -7.91 -24.56
CA ARG A 131 -3.36 -6.93 -25.46
C ARG A 131 -2.85 -5.50 -25.26
N LEU A 132 -2.27 -5.19 -24.09
CA LEU A 132 -1.62 -3.88 -23.90
C LEU A 132 -0.43 -3.67 -24.85
N ALA A 133 0.22 -4.75 -25.30
CA ALA A 133 1.31 -4.64 -26.29
C ALA A 133 0.82 -4.01 -27.62
N ASP A 134 -0.46 -4.20 -27.95
CA ASP A 134 -1.07 -3.77 -29.21
C ASP A 134 -1.45 -2.27 -29.22
N LEU A 135 -1.50 -1.60 -28.06
CA LEU A 135 -2.02 -0.22 -27.92
C LEU A 135 -1.11 0.90 -28.46
N GLY A 136 -0.05 0.56 -29.18
CA GLY A 136 0.96 1.51 -29.62
C GLY A 136 1.75 2.13 -28.45
N GLN A 137 2.82 2.85 -28.77
CA GLN A 137 3.74 3.41 -27.76
C GLN A 137 3.36 4.83 -27.29
N GLY A 138 2.25 5.38 -27.77
CA GLY A 138 1.88 6.79 -27.56
C GLY A 138 1.36 7.11 -26.16
N ARG A 139 0.94 6.10 -25.38
CA ARG A 139 0.38 6.27 -24.03
C ARG A 139 1.00 5.27 -23.06
N PRO A 140 1.35 5.69 -21.83
CA PRO A 140 1.80 4.76 -20.80
C PRO A 140 0.71 3.75 -20.45
N ARG A 141 1.12 2.47 -20.34
CA ARG A 141 0.24 1.34 -20.05
C ARG A 141 0.56 0.84 -18.66
N ILE A 142 -0.46 0.58 -17.85
CA ILE A 142 -0.27 0.18 -16.46
C ILE A 142 -1.22 -0.97 -16.13
N VAL A 143 -0.66 -2.01 -15.53
CA VAL A 143 -1.43 -3.06 -14.87
C VAL A 143 -1.55 -2.71 -13.39
N VAL A 144 -2.79 -2.61 -12.91
CA VAL A 144 -3.13 -2.42 -11.51
C VAL A 144 -3.53 -3.78 -10.95
N GLU A 145 -2.67 -4.38 -10.14
CA GLU A 145 -2.81 -5.77 -9.71
C GLU A 145 -3.24 -5.82 -8.23
N THR A 146 -4.43 -6.39 -7.98
CA THR A 146 -5.09 -6.42 -6.67
C THR A 146 -5.73 -7.78 -6.37
N THR A 147 -5.21 -8.85 -6.97
CA THR A 147 -5.69 -10.21 -6.69
C THR A 147 -5.29 -10.65 -5.29
N THR A 148 -5.90 -11.75 -4.84
CA THR A 148 -5.67 -12.32 -3.52
C THR A 148 -4.25 -12.86 -3.38
N LEU A 149 -3.70 -12.80 -2.16
CA LEU A 149 -2.37 -13.30 -1.86
C LEU A 149 -2.35 -14.83 -1.77
N ASP A 150 -1.46 -15.47 -2.52
CA ASP A 150 -0.86 -16.74 -2.14
C ASP A 150 0.50 -16.45 -1.49
N VAL A 151 0.63 -16.73 -0.19
CA VAL A 151 1.84 -16.39 0.59
C VAL A 151 3.04 -17.26 0.23
N ALA A 152 2.81 -18.47 -0.30
CA ALA A 152 3.86 -19.44 -0.57
C ALA A 152 4.50 -19.19 -1.94
N SER A 153 3.68 -19.00 -2.97
CA SER A 153 4.12 -18.89 -4.36
C SER A 153 4.10 -17.45 -4.88
N GLY A 154 3.28 -16.57 -4.31
CA GLY A 154 2.97 -15.26 -4.87
C GLY A 154 2.12 -15.31 -6.14
N GLU A 155 1.64 -16.49 -6.55
CA GLU A 155 0.76 -16.66 -7.70
C GLU A 155 -0.71 -16.38 -7.33
N PRO A 156 -1.57 -15.99 -8.30
CA PRO A 156 -1.27 -15.73 -9.71
C PRO A 156 -0.68 -14.33 -9.96
N ALA A 157 -0.58 -13.48 -8.92
CA ALA A 157 -0.09 -12.11 -9.05
C ALA A 157 1.29 -12.05 -9.70
N LEU A 158 2.20 -12.93 -9.32
CA LEU A 158 3.54 -13.00 -9.89
C LEU A 158 3.52 -13.22 -11.41
N SER A 159 2.68 -14.16 -11.91
CA SER A 159 2.48 -14.35 -13.34
C SER A 159 1.89 -13.13 -14.03
N HIS A 160 0.94 -12.42 -13.39
CA HIS A 160 0.38 -11.18 -13.94
C HIS A 160 1.46 -10.09 -14.07
N VAL A 161 2.30 -9.92 -13.04
CA VAL A 161 3.40 -8.93 -13.05
C VAL A 161 4.39 -9.23 -14.16
N ARG A 162 4.80 -10.50 -14.32
CA ARG A 162 5.70 -10.91 -15.41
C ARG A 162 5.09 -10.65 -16.79
N ALA A 163 3.81 -10.97 -16.98
CA ALA A 163 3.10 -10.70 -18.23
C ALA A 163 3.03 -9.20 -18.55
N ALA A 164 2.81 -8.36 -17.54
CA ALA A 164 2.74 -6.91 -17.68
C ALA A 164 4.09 -6.30 -18.09
N ILE A 165 5.17 -6.75 -17.44
CA ILE A 165 6.53 -6.31 -17.80
C ILE A 165 6.86 -6.75 -19.23
N ALA A 166 6.53 -7.99 -19.60
CA ALA A 166 6.76 -8.51 -20.95
C ALA A 166 5.97 -7.75 -22.03
N SER A 167 4.79 -7.20 -21.71
CA SER A 167 4.01 -6.35 -22.63
C SER A 167 4.47 -4.88 -22.65
N GLY A 168 5.48 -4.52 -21.85
CA GLY A 168 5.98 -3.15 -21.73
C GLY A 168 5.01 -2.24 -20.98
N ALA A 169 4.25 -2.79 -20.04
CA ALA A 169 3.41 -2.04 -19.10
C ALA A 169 4.12 -1.84 -17.76
N HIS A 170 3.90 -0.68 -17.15
CA HIS A 170 4.22 -0.50 -15.74
C HIS A 170 3.27 -1.32 -14.88
N VAL A 171 3.66 -1.58 -13.64
CA VAL A 171 2.89 -2.37 -12.69
C VAL A 171 2.81 -1.62 -11.37
N VAL A 172 1.59 -1.50 -10.86
CA VAL A 172 1.32 -1.10 -9.48
C VAL A 172 0.51 -2.21 -8.82
N THR A 173 0.90 -2.66 -7.63
CA THR A 173 0.22 -3.79 -6.97
C THR A 173 -0.01 -3.59 -5.48
N ALA A 174 -1.18 -4.01 -5.02
CA ALA A 174 -1.50 -4.16 -3.59
C ALA A 174 -1.21 -5.59 -3.08
N ASN A 175 -0.87 -6.52 -3.97
CA ASN A 175 -0.52 -7.88 -3.61
C ASN A 175 0.94 -7.96 -3.17
N LYS A 176 1.16 -8.51 -1.97
CA LYS A 176 2.50 -8.70 -1.38
C LYS A 176 3.33 -9.75 -2.10
N GLY A 177 2.68 -10.74 -2.72
CA GLY A 177 3.31 -11.93 -3.30
C GLY A 177 4.52 -11.61 -4.17
N PRO A 178 4.37 -10.84 -5.27
CA PRO A 178 5.47 -10.55 -6.19
C PRO A 178 6.70 -9.96 -5.51
N ALA A 179 6.53 -8.96 -4.64
CA ALA A 179 7.62 -8.31 -3.92
C ALA A 179 8.15 -9.14 -2.73
N ALA A 180 7.34 -10.03 -2.17
CA ALA A 180 7.75 -10.92 -1.10
C ALA A 180 8.59 -12.10 -1.61
N VAL A 181 8.30 -12.63 -2.81
CA VAL A 181 8.93 -13.87 -3.30
C VAL A 181 9.99 -13.64 -4.39
N ALA A 182 9.84 -12.59 -5.22
CA ALA A 182 10.62 -12.45 -6.44
C ALA A 182 11.04 -10.99 -6.76
N TYR A 183 11.10 -10.10 -5.77
CA TYR A 183 11.35 -8.67 -5.99
C TYR A 183 12.59 -8.36 -6.84
N ALA A 184 13.72 -9.01 -6.57
CA ALA A 184 14.97 -8.75 -7.28
C ALA A 184 14.90 -9.17 -8.76
N GLU A 185 14.22 -10.28 -9.07
CA GLU A 185 14.00 -10.74 -10.44
C GLU A 185 13.08 -9.76 -11.18
N ILE A 186 11.94 -9.44 -10.59
CA ILE A 186 10.92 -8.57 -11.18
C ILE A 186 11.47 -7.16 -11.41
N SER A 187 12.20 -6.60 -10.45
CA SER A 187 12.78 -5.27 -10.56
C SER A 187 13.81 -5.21 -11.68
N ALA A 188 14.68 -6.22 -11.79
CA ALA A 188 15.65 -6.31 -12.87
C ALA A 188 14.96 -6.45 -14.25
N ALA A 189 13.88 -7.22 -14.34
CA ALA A 189 13.10 -7.36 -15.57
C ALA A 189 12.38 -6.06 -15.94
N ALA A 190 11.80 -5.35 -14.96
CA ALA A 190 11.14 -4.06 -15.17
C ALA A 190 12.14 -3.00 -15.66
N ASP A 191 13.33 -2.93 -15.03
CA ASP A 191 14.41 -2.03 -15.45
C ASP A 191 14.87 -2.32 -16.88
N ALA A 192 15.04 -3.60 -17.24
CA ALA A 192 15.44 -4.01 -18.58
C ALA A 192 14.38 -3.67 -19.65
N ALA A 193 13.10 -3.71 -19.29
CA ALA A 193 11.99 -3.34 -20.16
C ALA A 193 11.69 -1.83 -20.17
N GLY A 194 12.39 -1.03 -19.35
CA GLY A 194 12.16 0.41 -19.23
C GLY A 194 10.82 0.78 -18.55
N VAL A 195 10.24 -0.16 -17.80
CA VAL A 195 8.98 0.04 -17.07
C VAL A 195 9.25 0.10 -15.57
N ARG A 196 8.20 0.28 -14.77
CA ARG A 196 8.30 0.44 -13.31
C ARG A 196 7.44 -0.63 -12.65
N PHE A 197 7.97 -1.20 -11.56
CA PHE A 197 7.23 -2.06 -10.66
C PHE A 197 7.15 -1.37 -9.29
N LEU A 198 5.95 -1.01 -8.86
CA LEU A 198 5.69 -0.33 -7.59
C LEU A 198 4.64 -1.11 -6.78
N THR A 199 4.71 -1.01 -5.45
CA THR A 199 3.99 -1.89 -4.52
C THR A 199 3.71 -1.23 -3.18
N GLU A 200 3.49 0.09 -3.14
CA GLU A 200 3.28 0.83 -1.88
C GLU A 200 2.12 0.24 -1.07
N SER A 201 1.02 -0.10 -1.74
CA SER A 201 -0.17 -0.70 -1.10
C SER A 201 0.03 -2.10 -0.54
N ALA A 202 1.13 -2.79 -0.83
CA ALA A 202 1.37 -4.13 -0.30
C ALA A 202 1.66 -4.13 1.20
N VAL A 203 2.15 -3.02 1.75
CA VAL A 203 2.50 -2.90 3.17
C VAL A 203 1.78 -1.72 3.80
N LEU A 204 1.33 -1.92 5.05
CA LEU A 204 0.80 -0.85 5.90
C LEU A 204 -0.27 0.03 5.21
N ASP A 205 -1.26 -0.59 4.55
CA ASP A 205 -2.41 0.09 3.95
C ASP A 205 -2.06 1.30 3.05
N GLY A 206 -0.92 1.27 2.36
CA GLY A 206 -0.52 2.35 1.44
C GLY A 206 0.01 3.62 2.13
N ILE A 207 0.37 3.57 3.42
CA ILE A 207 1.23 4.61 4.02
C ILE A 207 2.50 4.74 3.16
N PRO A 208 2.99 5.95 2.85
CA PRO A 208 4.22 6.15 2.09
C PRO A 208 5.46 5.66 2.85
N ILE A 209 5.77 4.36 2.78
CA ILE A 209 6.93 3.74 3.43
C ILE A 209 7.98 3.40 2.38
N LEU A 210 7.56 2.73 1.30
CA LEU A 210 8.44 2.37 0.20
C LEU A 210 8.88 3.63 -0.56
N ASN A 211 7.97 4.58 -0.78
CA ASN A 211 8.33 5.87 -1.40
C ASN A 211 9.15 6.77 -0.47
N LEU A 212 8.97 6.68 0.84
CA LEU A 212 9.87 7.36 1.79
C LEU A 212 11.32 6.86 1.61
N ALA A 213 11.50 5.53 1.62
CA ALA A 213 12.81 4.92 1.40
C ALA A 213 13.40 5.27 0.02
N ARG A 214 12.55 5.32 -1.02
CA ARG A 214 12.97 5.51 -2.42
C ARG A 214 13.25 6.96 -2.78
N GLU A 215 12.43 7.90 -2.34
CA GLU A 215 12.41 9.28 -2.87
C GLU A 215 12.80 10.35 -1.85
N THR A 216 12.65 10.13 -0.55
CA THR A 216 12.74 11.21 0.44
C THR A 216 13.88 11.04 1.45
N LEU A 217 14.58 9.91 1.41
CA LEU A 217 15.74 9.61 2.26
C LEU A 217 17.05 9.49 1.43
N PRO A 218 17.44 10.53 0.66
CA PRO A 218 18.66 10.47 -0.13
C PRO A 218 19.89 10.27 0.78
N ALA A 219 20.79 9.37 0.37
CA ALA A 219 22.01 9.03 1.08
C ALA A 219 21.83 8.46 2.52
N VAL A 220 20.61 8.13 2.92
CA VAL A 220 20.30 7.44 4.19
C VAL A 220 19.99 5.98 3.90
N ARG A 221 20.50 5.07 4.73
CA ARG A 221 20.15 3.65 4.66
C ARG A 221 19.28 3.26 5.83
N ILE A 222 18.21 2.54 5.51
CA ILE A 222 17.41 1.83 6.52
C ILE A 222 18.19 0.56 6.89
N ILE A 223 18.62 0.48 8.15
CA ILE A 223 19.42 -0.62 8.69
C ILE A 223 18.58 -1.61 9.50
N GLY A 224 17.31 -1.29 9.74
CA GLY A 224 16.36 -2.19 10.38
C GLY A 224 15.00 -1.52 10.55
N PHE A 225 14.04 -2.31 11.01
CA PHE A 225 12.73 -1.81 11.41
C PHE A 225 12.10 -2.70 12.46
N ARG A 226 11.10 -2.16 13.13
CA ARG A 226 10.11 -2.89 13.93
C ARG A 226 8.74 -2.27 13.69
N GLY A 227 7.68 -3.07 13.65
CA GLY A 227 6.35 -2.56 13.36
C GLY A 227 5.23 -3.49 13.81
N VAL A 228 4.08 -2.89 14.06
CA VAL A 228 2.80 -3.59 14.18
C VAL A 228 2.09 -3.34 12.86
N VAL A 229 2.07 -4.38 12.03
CA VAL A 229 1.74 -4.26 10.60
C VAL A 229 0.50 -5.08 10.21
N ASN A 230 -0.14 -5.74 11.18
CA ASN A 230 -1.30 -6.58 10.97
C ASN A 230 -2.43 -6.14 11.91
N TRP A 231 -3.54 -5.72 11.31
CA TRP A 231 -4.63 -5.11 12.04
C TRP A 231 -5.43 -6.13 12.87
N THR A 232 -5.80 -7.26 12.28
CA THR A 232 -6.56 -8.34 12.92
C THR A 232 -5.92 -8.77 14.24
N THR A 233 -4.63 -9.07 14.23
CA THR A 233 -3.91 -9.49 15.45
C THR A 233 -3.77 -8.37 16.47
N ASN A 234 -3.58 -7.13 16.03
CA ASN A 234 -3.50 -5.98 16.93
C ASN A 234 -4.85 -5.71 17.64
N HIS A 235 -5.97 -5.90 16.93
CA HIS A 235 -7.31 -5.79 17.51
C HIS A 235 -7.58 -6.89 18.53
N ILE A 236 -7.30 -8.16 18.19
CA ILE A 236 -7.45 -9.30 19.10
C ILE A 236 -6.64 -9.09 20.38
N LEU A 237 -5.37 -8.71 20.26
CA LEU A 237 -4.52 -8.43 21.42
C LEU A 237 -5.05 -7.28 22.27
N ALA A 238 -5.55 -6.20 21.65
CA ALA A 238 -6.15 -5.08 22.37
C ALA A 238 -7.42 -5.49 23.14
N ALA A 239 -8.25 -6.38 22.59
CA ALA A 239 -9.42 -6.92 23.29
C ALA A 239 -9.01 -7.80 24.49
N MET A 240 -8.01 -8.67 24.31
CA MET A 240 -7.47 -9.52 25.38
C MET A 240 -6.88 -8.70 26.54
N GLU A 241 -6.20 -7.58 26.24
CA GLU A 241 -5.70 -6.63 27.24
C GLU A 241 -6.83 -6.06 28.13
N GLN A 242 -8.02 -5.87 27.56
CA GLN A 242 -9.20 -5.34 28.24
C GLN A 242 -10.02 -6.43 28.96
N GLY A 243 -9.60 -7.69 28.87
CA GLY A 243 -10.30 -8.82 29.49
C GLY A 243 -11.27 -9.56 28.58
N GLY A 244 -11.35 -9.18 27.30
CA GLY A 244 -12.13 -9.90 26.30
C GLY A 244 -11.51 -11.23 25.88
N ASP A 245 -12.32 -12.04 25.19
CA ASP A 245 -11.89 -13.29 24.56
C ASP A 245 -11.39 -13.06 23.13
N ALA A 246 -10.40 -13.86 22.70
CA ALA A 246 -9.78 -13.71 21.39
C ALA A 246 -10.71 -14.13 20.25
N ASP A 247 -11.48 -15.21 20.44
CA ASP A 247 -12.39 -15.75 19.42
C ASP A 247 -13.61 -14.82 19.28
N GLU A 248 -14.11 -14.27 20.39
CA GLU A 248 -15.16 -13.24 20.36
C GLU A 248 -14.72 -11.98 19.62
N ALA A 249 -13.49 -11.50 19.87
CA ALA A 249 -12.94 -10.34 19.18
C ALA A 249 -12.79 -10.59 17.67
N LEU A 250 -12.29 -11.76 17.28
CA LEU A 250 -12.19 -12.14 15.87
C LEU A 250 -13.57 -12.25 15.21
N ALA A 251 -14.54 -12.88 15.89
CA ALA A 251 -15.91 -13.01 15.40
C ALA A 251 -16.59 -11.64 15.18
N ALA A 252 -16.34 -10.67 16.07
CA ALA A 252 -16.82 -9.30 15.90
C ALA A 252 -16.22 -8.63 14.65
N MET A 253 -14.90 -8.76 14.43
CA MET A 253 -14.26 -8.25 13.22
C MET A 253 -14.78 -8.90 11.94
N GLN A 254 -15.06 -10.21 11.97
CA GLN A 254 -15.64 -10.94 10.83
C GLN A 254 -17.07 -10.46 10.53
N ALA A 255 -17.88 -10.22 11.57
CA ALA A 255 -19.23 -9.69 11.42
C ALA A 255 -19.23 -8.26 10.83
N GLU A 256 -18.22 -7.46 11.16
CA GLU A 256 -18.01 -6.11 10.61
C GLU A 256 -17.33 -6.12 9.22
N GLY A 257 -16.90 -7.28 8.73
CA GLY A 257 -16.23 -7.44 7.43
C GLY A 257 -14.77 -6.98 7.41
N PHE A 258 -14.15 -6.83 8.57
CA PHE A 258 -12.76 -6.41 8.73
C PHE A 258 -11.77 -7.58 8.71
N ALA A 259 -12.21 -8.77 9.14
CA ALA A 259 -11.44 -10.00 9.03
C ALA A 259 -12.15 -10.99 8.10
N GLU A 260 -11.38 -11.79 7.37
CA GLU A 260 -11.93 -12.86 6.54
C GLU A 260 -12.44 -14.02 7.41
N ALA A 261 -13.32 -14.87 6.85
CA ALA A 261 -13.87 -16.03 7.54
C ALA A 261 -12.77 -17.01 8.00
N ASP A 262 -11.71 -17.15 7.20
CA ASP A 262 -10.48 -17.81 7.59
C ASP A 262 -9.40 -16.75 7.86
N ALA A 263 -9.14 -16.47 9.13
CA ALA A 263 -8.13 -15.51 9.57
C ALA A 263 -6.77 -16.16 9.88
N SER A 264 -6.52 -17.39 9.41
CA SER A 264 -5.27 -18.12 9.71
C SER A 264 -4.03 -17.37 9.25
N LEU A 265 -4.08 -16.68 8.10
CA LEU A 265 -2.96 -15.85 7.63
C LEU A 265 -2.61 -14.73 8.61
N ASP A 266 -3.60 -14.18 9.31
CA ASP A 266 -3.39 -13.14 10.32
C ASP A 266 -2.91 -13.73 11.64
N VAL A 267 -3.69 -14.66 12.23
CA VAL A 267 -3.47 -15.20 13.58
C VAL A 267 -2.16 -15.97 13.68
N GLU A 268 -1.78 -16.68 12.61
CA GLU A 268 -0.49 -17.36 12.53
C GLU A 268 0.65 -16.39 12.16
N GLY A 269 0.36 -15.16 11.73
CA GLY A 269 1.35 -14.13 11.42
C GLY A 269 1.96 -14.24 10.02
N TRP A 270 1.34 -14.97 9.09
CA TRP A 270 1.79 -15.09 7.70
C TRP A 270 1.64 -13.78 6.92
N ASP A 271 0.57 -13.00 7.14
CA ASP A 271 0.42 -11.68 6.55
C ASP A 271 1.54 -10.73 7.02
N ALA A 272 1.83 -10.73 8.32
CA ALA A 272 2.95 -9.96 8.88
C ALA A 272 4.30 -10.45 8.34
N ALA A 273 4.50 -11.76 8.14
CA ALA A 273 5.71 -12.31 7.53
C ALA A 273 5.85 -11.89 6.06
N ALA A 274 4.75 -11.88 5.30
CA ALA A 274 4.74 -11.39 3.91
C ALA A 274 5.09 -9.90 3.84
N LYS A 275 4.50 -9.06 4.69
CA LYS A 275 4.83 -7.63 4.79
C LYS A 275 6.30 -7.42 5.20
N THR A 276 6.81 -8.23 6.12
CA THR A 276 8.22 -8.22 6.53
C THR A 276 9.13 -8.55 5.35
N ALA A 277 8.80 -9.56 4.56
CA ALA A 277 9.58 -9.94 3.38
C ALA A 277 9.60 -8.82 2.33
N VAL A 278 8.44 -8.19 2.05
CA VAL A 278 8.37 -7.00 1.17
C VAL A 278 9.27 -5.89 1.68
N LEU A 279 9.18 -5.51 2.97
CA LEU A 279 10.01 -4.44 3.53
C LEU A 279 11.50 -4.78 3.44
N VAL A 280 11.92 -5.99 3.82
CA VAL A 280 13.32 -6.42 3.73
C VAL A 280 13.82 -6.35 2.29
N ASN A 281 13.05 -6.89 1.33
CA ASN A 281 13.45 -6.95 -0.07
C ASN A 281 13.50 -5.55 -0.71
N VAL A 282 12.48 -4.72 -0.47
CA VAL A 282 12.31 -3.43 -1.14
C VAL A 282 13.12 -2.32 -0.48
N VAL A 283 13.08 -2.19 0.84
CA VAL A 283 13.69 -1.04 1.54
C VAL A 283 15.09 -1.31 2.08
N MET A 284 15.43 -2.57 2.36
CA MET A 284 16.76 -2.95 2.86
C MET A 284 17.64 -3.64 1.82
N GLY A 285 17.12 -3.91 0.61
CA GLY A 285 17.85 -4.62 -0.46
C GLY A 285 18.16 -6.08 -0.13
N GLY A 286 17.32 -6.72 0.69
CA GLY A 286 17.44 -8.12 1.05
C GLY A 286 16.96 -9.10 -0.02
N ARG A 287 17.11 -10.39 0.28
CA ARG A 287 16.64 -11.51 -0.55
C ARG A 287 16.01 -12.57 0.34
N THR A 288 14.85 -12.23 0.92
CA THR A 288 14.08 -13.11 1.80
C THR A 288 12.74 -13.48 1.15
N THR A 289 12.06 -14.45 1.74
CA THR A 289 10.69 -14.86 1.39
C THR A 289 9.86 -14.94 2.66
N PRO A 290 8.52 -14.96 2.59
CA PRO A 290 7.68 -15.12 3.78
C PRO A 290 8.02 -16.37 4.60
N ALA A 291 8.41 -17.47 3.93
CA ALA A 291 8.81 -18.71 4.57
C ALA A 291 10.16 -18.64 5.29
N ALA A 292 11.04 -17.72 4.90
CA ALA A 292 12.35 -17.51 5.52
C ALA A 292 12.32 -16.55 6.71
N VAL A 293 11.18 -15.88 6.96
CA VAL A 293 10.97 -15.04 8.14
C VAL A 293 10.65 -15.94 9.32
N GLU A 294 11.42 -15.83 10.42
CA GLU A 294 11.11 -16.55 11.65
C GLU A 294 9.74 -16.09 12.17
N ARG A 295 8.78 -17.00 12.34
CA ARG A 295 7.39 -16.63 12.58
C ARG A 295 6.80 -17.39 13.76
N THR A 296 6.23 -16.64 14.70
CA THR A 296 5.33 -17.11 15.75
C THR A 296 4.07 -16.26 15.74
N GLY A 297 2.90 -16.88 15.61
CA GLY A 297 1.61 -16.19 15.64
C GLY A 297 1.14 -15.85 17.05
N ILE A 298 -0.12 -15.41 17.18
CA ILE A 298 -0.74 -15.09 18.48
C ILE A 298 -1.57 -16.26 19.06
N GLY A 299 -1.82 -17.32 18.29
CA GLY A 299 -2.72 -18.42 18.69
C GLY A 299 -2.34 -19.15 19.99
N GLY A 300 -1.07 -19.12 20.38
CA GLY A 300 -0.59 -19.71 21.64
C GLY A 300 -0.66 -18.79 22.87
N LEU A 301 -1.18 -17.56 22.74
CA LEU A 301 -1.27 -16.61 23.84
C LEU A 301 -2.59 -16.76 24.60
N THR A 302 -2.51 -16.81 25.93
CA THR A 302 -3.69 -16.76 26.79
C THR A 302 -4.00 -15.32 27.20
N GLY A 303 -5.28 -15.02 27.39
CA GLY A 303 -5.70 -13.72 27.92
C GLY A 303 -5.07 -13.39 29.27
N GLU A 304 -4.80 -14.40 30.10
CA GLU A 304 -4.07 -14.22 31.37
C GLU A 304 -2.65 -13.70 31.16
N ARG A 305 -1.89 -14.27 30.22
CA ARG A 305 -0.52 -13.82 29.89
C ARG A 305 -0.51 -12.39 29.38
N VAL A 306 -1.46 -12.03 28.51
CA VAL A 306 -1.59 -10.66 27.98
C VAL A 306 -1.90 -9.67 29.10
N ARG A 307 -2.86 -9.99 29.98
CA ARG A 307 -3.19 -9.13 31.14
C ARG A 307 -2.08 -9.05 32.17
N ASP A 308 -1.27 -10.10 32.33
CA ASP A 308 -0.09 -10.05 33.20
C ASP A 308 0.96 -9.06 32.71
N ALA A 309 1.21 -9.02 31.39
CA ALA A 309 2.07 -8.00 30.80
C ALA A 309 1.56 -6.59 31.09
N VAL A 310 0.24 -6.36 30.99
CA VAL A 310 -0.39 -5.06 31.35
C VAL A 310 -0.13 -4.70 32.82
N ARG A 311 -0.30 -5.64 33.76
CA ARG A 311 0.01 -5.40 35.18
C ARG A 311 1.49 -5.06 35.42
N ARG A 312 2.40 -5.56 34.59
CA ARG A 312 3.84 -5.25 34.62
C ARG A 312 4.20 -3.95 33.88
N GLY A 313 3.23 -3.14 33.46
CA GLY A 313 3.47 -1.87 32.76
C GLY A 313 3.91 -2.06 31.30
N LYS A 314 3.56 -3.19 30.70
CA LYS A 314 3.90 -3.55 29.32
C LYS A 314 2.65 -3.81 28.49
N ARG A 315 2.81 -3.92 27.17
CA ARG A 315 1.77 -4.30 26.22
C ARG A 315 2.27 -5.41 25.31
N VAL A 316 1.36 -6.29 24.89
CA VAL A 316 1.72 -7.39 23.98
C VAL A 316 1.31 -7.00 22.58
N LYS A 317 2.25 -7.01 21.64
CA LYS A 317 2.00 -6.73 20.22
C LYS A 317 2.63 -7.82 19.36
N LEU A 318 1.99 -8.18 18.24
CA LEU A 318 2.64 -8.96 17.20
C LEU A 318 3.58 -8.03 16.42
N VAL A 319 4.89 -8.16 16.66
CA VAL A 319 5.90 -7.28 16.09
C VAL A 319 6.59 -7.96 14.93
N ALA A 320 6.51 -7.34 13.75
CA ALA A 320 7.36 -7.60 12.61
C ALA A 320 8.65 -6.80 12.75
N ALA A 321 9.82 -7.44 12.64
CA ALA A 321 11.10 -6.79 12.78
C ALA A 321 12.14 -7.33 11.81
N ALA A 322 13.07 -6.47 11.41
CA ALA A 322 14.28 -6.88 10.72
C ALA A 322 15.47 -6.00 11.13
N ALA A 323 16.66 -6.59 11.13
CA ALA A 323 17.90 -5.87 11.43
C ALA A 323 19.04 -6.37 10.55
N ARG A 324 19.86 -5.43 10.08
CA ARG A 324 21.08 -5.72 9.33
C ARG A 324 22.23 -6.03 10.29
N HIS A 325 22.90 -7.15 10.06
CA HIS A 325 24.10 -7.60 10.77
C HIS A 325 25.23 -7.85 9.76
N GLY A 326 25.99 -6.79 9.44
CA GLY A 326 26.93 -6.83 8.33
C GLY A 326 26.20 -7.05 7.00
N ASP A 327 26.52 -8.15 6.32
CA ASP A 327 25.94 -8.48 5.01
C ASP A 327 24.62 -9.27 5.11
N THR A 328 24.25 -9.75 6.30
CA THR A 328 23.01 -10.50 6.50
C THR A 328 21.90 -9.62 7.08
N ILE A 329 20.65 -9.99 6.80
CA ILE A 329 19.47 -9.38 7.40
C ILE A 329 18.71 -10.49 8.12
N ALA A 330 18.55 -10.35 9.43
CA ALA A 330 17.68 -11.21 10.22
C ALA A 330 16.28 -10.59 10.23
N ALA A 331 15.23 -11.42 10.11
CA ALA A 331 13.85 -10.98 10.07
C ALA A 331 12.97 -11.94 10.88
N ALA A 332 12.09 -11.40 11.71
CA ALA A 332 11.20 -12.17 12.57
C ALA A 332 9.84 -11.49 12.77
N VAL A 333 8.83 -12.30 13.02
CA VAL A 333 7.48 -11.92 13.45
C VAL A 333 7.15 -12.72 14.70
N ALA A 334 6.92 -12.05 15.83
CA ALA A 334 6.55 -12.71 17.07
C ALA A 334 5.76 -11.79 18.01
N PRO A 335 4.97 -12.34 18.95
CA PRO A 335 4.44 -11.56 20.06
C PRO A 335 5.57 -11.06 20.96
N VAL A 336 5.60 -9.75 21.24
CA VAL A 336 6.62 -9.10 22.05
C VAL A 336 5.95 -8.28 23.16
N GLU A 337 6.48 -8.40 24.38
CA GLU A 337 6.14 -7.49 25.48
C GLU A 337 6.91 -6.18 25.34
N LEU A 338 6.22 -5.12 24.96
CA LEU A 338 6.78 -3.78 24.81
C LEU A 338 6.51 -2.95 26.06
N ASN A 339 7.49 -2.13 26.48
CA ASN A 339 7.27 -1.16 27.55
C ASN A 339 6.14 -0.20 27.15
N ALA A 340 5.32 0.25 28.10
CA ALA A 340 4.23 1.17 27.80
C ALA A 340 4.70 2.47 27.14
N THR A 341 5.95 2.91 27.34
CA THR A 341 6.51 4.11 26.70
C THR A 341 6.94 3.89 25.25
N ASP A 342 6.94 2.65 24.76
CA ASP A 342 7.32 2.33 23.39
C ASP A 342 6.28 2.86 22.38
N PRO A 343 6.68 3.49 21.27
CA PRO A 343 5.73 3.98 20.26
C PRO A 343 4.79 2.90 19.73
N LEU A 344 5.25 1.65 19.60
CA LEU A 344 4.41 0.54 19.13
C LEU A 344 3.44 0.03 20.21
N ALA A 345 3.78 0.21 21.49
CA ALA A 345 2.88 -0.14 22.60
C ALA A 345 1.68 0.82 22.70
N GLN A 346 1.81 2.04 22.16
CA GLN A 346 0.79 3.10 22.19
C GLN A 346 -0.28 2.96 21.10
N LEU A 347 -0.12 1.97 20.20
CA LEU A 347 -1.10 1.72 19.15
C LEU A 347 -2.38 1.17 19.74
N ASP A 348 -3.49 1.80 19.37
CA ASP A 348 -4.82 1.24 19.55
C ASP A 348 -5.00 0.02 18.63
N GLY A 349 -6.11 -0.71 18.82
CA GLY A 349 -6.43 -1.89 18.03
C GLY A 349 -6.79 -1.59 16.57
N GLN A 350 -6.70 -0.35 16.09
CA GLN A 350 -7.02 0.07 14.71
C GLN A 350 -5.90 0.86 14.02
N SER A 351 -4.71 0.82 14.61
CA SER A 351 -3.55 1.51 14.09
C SER A 351 -2.48 0.55 13.60
N ASN A 352 -1.79 0.99 12.57
CA ASN A 352 -0.57 0.38 12.06
C ASN A 352 0.59 1.34 12.29
N ALA A 353 1.76 0.84 12.65
CA ALA A 353 2.95 1.67 12.73
C ALA A 353 4.24 0.91 12.47
N ILE A 354 5.23 1.67 12.05
CA ILE A 354 6.60 1.20 11.82
C ILE A 354 7.59 2.20 12.41
N VAL A 355 8.61 1.66 13.05
CA VAL A 355 9.80 2.36 13.49
C VAL A 355 10.93 1.92 12.56
N LEU A 356 11.43 2.84 11.74
CA LEU A 356 12.55 2.63 10.84
C LEU A 356 13.84 3.06 11.55
N ALA A 357 14.79 2.14 11.68
CA ALA A 357 16.13 2.46 12.16
C ALA A 357 17.00 2.83 10.96
N THR A 358 17.66 3.97 11.04
CA THR A 358 18.53 4.50 9.96
C THR A 358 19.97 4.63 10.45
N ASP A 359 20.91 4.66 9.51
CA ASP A 359 22.33 4.86 9.83
C ASP A 359 22.69 6.32 10.20
N LEU A 360 21.86 7.29 9.81
CA LEU A 360 22.18 8.73 9.98
C LEU A 360 21.14 9.52 10.80
N LEU A 361 19.85 9.19 10.71
CA LEU A 361 18.75 9.99 11.28
C LEU A 361 18.21 9.43 12.60
N GLY A 362 18.76 8.31 13.07
CA GLY A 362 18.20 7.57 14.20
C GLY A 362 16.91 6.84 13.80
N GLU A 363 15.94 6.82 14.72
CA GLU A 363 14.63 6.18 14.51
C GLU A 363 13.60 7.16 13.91
N ILE A 364 12.92 6.72 12.86
CA ILE A 364 11.77 7.42 12.27
C ILE A 364 10.52 6.60 12.58
N VAL A 365 9.56 7.20 13.28
CA VAL A 365 8.29 6.56 13.62
C VAL A 365 7.18 7.08 12.71
N ILE A 366 6.45 6.16 12.08
CA ILE A 366 5.30 6.47 11.23
C ILE A 366 4.12 5.68 11.75
N THR A 367 3.04 6.37 12.06
CA THR A 367 1.81 5.79 12.57
C THR A 367 0.64 6.22 11.72
N GLN A 368 -0.15 5.25 11.30
CA GLN A 368 -1.49 5.47 10.75
C GLN A 368 -2.50 5.07 11.81
N ARG A 369 -3.47 5.95 12.01
CA ARG A 369 -4.71 5.68 12.75
C ARG A 369 -5.85 5.55 11.75
N ASP A 370 -6.86 4.78 12.12
CA ASP A 370 -8.10 4.64 11.36
C ASP A 370 -7.85 4.20 9.91
N GLY A 371 -7.04 3.16 9.75
CA GLY A 371 -6.75 2.57 8.46
C GLY A 371 -7.92 1.79 7.86
N GLY A 372 -7.83 1.53 6.56
CA GLY A 372 -8.87 0.81 5.86
C GLY A 372 -8.69 0.83 4.34
N LEU A 373 -9.77 0.41 3.68
CA LEU A 373 -9.78 0.13 2.25
C LEU A 373 -9.38 1.34 1.39
N THR A 374 -9.78 2.54 1.78
CA THR A 374 -9.44 3.78 1.06
C THR A 374 -7.95 4.04 1.09
N GLN A 375 -7.27 3.80 2.22
CA GLN A 375 -5.83 3.98 2.33
C GLN A 375 -5.07 2.96 1.48
N THR A 376 -5.50 1.69 1.47
CA THR A 376 -4.93 0.68 0.57
C THR A 376 -5.10 1.07 -0.90
N ALA A 377 -6.27 1.58 -1.30
CA ALA A 377 -6.50 2.09 -2.65
C ALA A 377 -5.65 3.35 -2.96
N TYR A 378 -5.41 4.21 -1.96
CA TYR A 378 -4.58 5.39 -2.10
C TYR A 378 -3.12 5.05 -2.45
N GLY A 379 -2.54 3.99 -1.88
CA GLY A 379 -1.17 3.59 -2.24
C GLY A 379 -1.01 3.27 -3.74
N LEU A 380 -2.03 2.66 -4.38
CA LEU A 380 -2.04 2.40 -5.83
C LEU A 380 -2.07 3.71 -6.62
N LEU A 381 -2.87 4.68 -6.14
CA LEU A 381 -2.94 6.01 -6.75
C LEU A 381 -1.60 6.76 -6.60
N ALA A 382 -0.97 6.69 -5.43
CA ALA A 382 0.34 7.28 -5.18
C ALA A 382 1.41 6.66 -6.09
N ASP A 383 1.35 5.36 -6.35
CA ASP A 383 2.24 4.67 -7.29
C ASP A 383 2.00 5.12 -8.75
N LEU A 384 0.74 5.35 -9.16
CA LEU A 384 0.46 5.93 -10.48
C LEU A 384 1.07 7.34 -10.64
N ILE A 385 0.92 8.19 -9.62
CA ILE A 385 1.51 9.52 -9.60
C ILE A 385 3.04 9.43 -9.65
N THR A 386 3.63 8.46 -8.95
CA THR A 386 5.07 8.19 -8.97
C THR A 386 5.56 7.81 -10.37
N ILE A 387 4.83 6.94 -11.07
CA ILE A 387 5.11 6.61 -12.48
C ILE A 387 5.03 7.87 -13.34
N ARG A 388 3.95 8.65 -13.23
CA ARG A 388 3.76 9.91 -13.97
C ARG A 388 4.92 10.88 -13.81
N ARG A 389 5.41 11.03 -12.58
CA ARG A 389 6.56 11.89 -12.26
C ARG A 389 7.86 11.36 -12.86
N SER A 390 8.02 10.04 -12.95
CA SER A 390 9.21 9.42 -13.55
C SER A 390 9.27 9.53 -15.07
N LEU A 391 8.12 9.70 -15.73
CA LEU A 391 8.03 9.91 -17.18
C LEU A 391 8.17 11.38 -17.59
N SER A 392 8.14 12.32 -16.62
CA SER A 392 8.33 13.74 -16.92
C SER A 392 9.80 14.07 -17.20
N PRO A 393 10.13 14.73 -18.33
CA PRO A 393 11.52 15.04 -18.72
C PRO A 393 12.25 16.03 -17.80
N ASP A 394 11.54 16.77 -16.94
CA ASP A 394 12.09 17.85 -16.12
C ASP A 394 12.70 17.41 -14.77
N ARG A 395 12.75 16.11 -14.45
CA ARG A 395 13.35 15.62 -13.20
C ARG A 395 14.53 14.70 -13.54
N PRO A 396 15.75 14.96 -13.04
CA PRO A 396 16.82 13.97 -13.16
C PRO A 396 16.33 12.68 -12.51
N ALA A 397 16.57 11.54 -13.19
CA ALA A 397 16.25 10.23 -12.65
C ALA A 397 16.76 10.14 -11.20
N PRO A 398 15.95 9.64 -10.23
CA PRO A 398 16.46 9.38 -8.90
C PRO A 398 17.70 8.50 -9.06
N GLY A 399 18.84 8.99 -8.55
CA GLY A 399 20.16 8.48 -8.88
C GLY A 399 20.21 6.96 -8.78
N THR A 400 20.43 6.31 -9.93
CA THR A 400 20.86 4.92 -10.00
C THR A 400 22.31 4.86 -9.48
N SER A 401 22.48 4.86 -8.16
CA SER A 401 23.74 4.47 -7.54
C SER A 401 23.52 3.85 -6.16
N LEU A 402 22.86 2.70 -6.12
CA LEU A 402 23.20 1.66 -5.14
C LEU A 402 24.07 0.62 -5.86
N GLY A 403 25.29 1.06 -6.18
CA GLY A 403 26.30 0.25 -6.84
C GLY A 403 27.69 0.73 -6.47
N ARG A 404 28.34 -0.06 -5.61
CA ARG A 404 29.79 -0.11 -5.32
C ARG A 404 30.36 1.04 -4.49
N ARG A 405 30.54 0.77 -3.20
CA ARG A 405 31.87 0.52 -2.60
C ARG A 405 31.72 -0.29 -1.32
#